data_AF-M4DBX7-F1
#
_entry.id   AF-M4DBX7-F1
#
_cell.length_a   1.000
_cell.length_b   1.000
_cell.length_c   1.000
_cell.angle_alpha   90.00
_cell.angle_beta   90.00
_cell.angle_gamma   90.00
#
_symmetry.space_group_name_H-M   'P 1'
#
loop_
_entity.id
_entity.type
_entity.pdbx_description
1 polymer ?
#
loop_
_entity_poly.entity_id
_entity_poly.type
_entity_poly.pdbx_seq_one_letter_code
_entity_poly.pdbx_strand_id
1 'polypeptide(L)'
;MEVGSGSGSSLSQRSRRRFSCLRLCHCGLPAKIRQAWTEKNPGRHFYGCPRFKLGNECNYFSWFDEEVGTEWQRRALLQARDEIQEKDKVIEQLQKTISEMKSHLEKKKTGKGRGRE
;
A
#
# COMPACT_ATOMS: atom_id res chain seq x y z
N MET A 1 -18.53 12.89 -57.41
CA MET A 1 -18.27 11.67 -56.62
C MET A 1 -17.77 12.16 -55.28
N GLU A 2 -18.61 12.04 -54.25
CA GLU A 2 -18.46 12.75 -52.98
C GLU A 2 -17.25 12.26 -52.18
N VAL A 3 -16.45 13.20 -51.68
CA VAL A 3 -15.45 12.91 -50.65
C VAL A 3 -16.15 12.88 -49.29
N GLY A 4 -16.54 11.68 -48.87
CA GLY A 4 -17.15 11.43 -47.56
C GLY A 4 -16.19 11.85 -46.44
N SER A 5 -16.57 12.91 -45.73
CA SER A 5 -15.82 13.48 -44.61
C SER A 5 -15.84 12.55 -43.41
N GLY A 6 -14.67 12.21 -42.88
CA GLY A 6 -14.51 11.46 -41.64
C GLY A 6 -14.97 12.28 -40.44
N SER A 7 -15.85 11.70 -39.63
CA SER A 7 -16.27 12.27 -38.34
C SER A 7 -15.16 12.11 -37.29
N GLY A 8 -14.25 13.08 -37.24
CA GLY A 8 -13.34 13.26 -36.11
C GLY A 8 -14.06 13.94 -34.96
N SER A 9 -14.39 13.20 -33.90
CA SER A 9 -15.03 13.74 -32.69
C SER A 9 -14.15 14.81 -32.04
N SER A 10 -14.57 16.08 -32.14
CA SER A 10 -13.84 17.24 -31.60
C SER A 10 -14.01 17.36 -30.08
N LEU A 11 -13.16 16.65 -29.33
CA LEU A 11 -13.10 16.84 -27.88
C LEU A 11 -12.61 18.25 -27.54
N SER A 12 -13.33 18.97 -26.67
CA SER A 12 -12.92 20.30 -26.21
C SER A 12 -11.55 20.27 -25.54
N GLN A 13 -10.79 21.36 -25.58
CA GLN A 13 -9.48 21.46 -24.88
C GLN A 13 -9.60 21.12 -23.38
N ARG A 14 -10.74 21.45 -22.76
CA ARG A 14 -11.06 21.15 -21.37
C ARG A 14 -11.31 19.65 -21.13
N SER A 15 -11.80 18.94 -22.14
CA SER A 15 -11.91 17.47 -22.15
C SER A 15 -10.54 16.84 -22.35
N ARG A 16 -9.74 17.34 -23.31
CA ARG A 16 -8.36 16.88 -23.55
C ARG A 16 -7.47 16.97 -22.30
N ARG A 17 -7.54 18.07 -21.55
CA ARG A 17 -6.84 18.22 -20.26
C ARG A 17 -7.33 17.26 -19.17
N ARG A 18 -8.62 16.89 -19.19
CA ARG A 18 -9.14 15.85 -18.29
C ARG A 18 -8.64 14.47 -18.68
N PHE A 19 -8.47 14.18 -19.97
CA PHE A 19 -7.98 12.88 -20.42
C PHE A 19 -6.46 12.72 -20.36
N SER A 20 -5.69 13.82 -20.39
CA SER A 20 -4.21 13.74 -20.39
C SER A 20 -3.61 13.24 -19.07
N CYS A 21 -4.35 13.31 -17.96
CA CYS A 21 -3.96 12.72 -16.68
C CYS A 21 -4.74 11.44 -16.33
N LEU A 22 -5.72 11.04 -17.14
CA LEU A 22 -6.49 9.83 -16.89
C LEU A 22 -5.81 8.64 -17.54
N ARG A 23 -5.59 7.59 -16.75
CA ARG A 23 -5.15 6.29 -17.25
C ARG A 23 -6.22 5.70 -18.16
N LEU A 24 -5.89 5.48 -19.43
CA LEU A 24 -6.82 4.95 -20.43
C LEU A 24 -6.66 3.44 -20.59
N CYS A 25 -7.77 2.72 -20.79
CA CYS A 25 -7.75 1.31 -21.17
C CYS A 25 -7.49 1.13 -22.67
N HIS A 26 -7.38 -0.11 -23.14
CA HIS A 26 -7.19 -0.43 -24.57
C HIS A 26 -8.34 0.05 -25.48
N CYS A 27 -9.52 0.34 -24.93
CA CYS A 27 -10.63 0.96 -25.69
C CYS A 27 -10.54 2.50 -25.79
N GLY A 28 -9.49 3.13 -25.23
CA GLY A 28 -9.37 4.59 -25.15
C GLY A 28 -10.28 5.25 -24.12
N LEU A 29 -10.90 4.48 -23.22
CA LEU A 29 -11.77 4.98 -22.16
C LEU A 29 -11.00 5.15 -20.84
N PRO A 30 -11.37 6.12 -19.98
CA PRO A 30 -10.80 6.21 -18.64
C PRO A 30 -11.00 4.92 -17.85
N ALA A 31 -9.90 4.35 -17.40
CA ALA A 31 -9.91 3.17 -16.55
C ALA A 31 -10.52 3.52 -15.18
N LYS A 32 -11.31 2.60 -14.62
CA LYS A 32 -11.92 2.78 -13.31
C LYS A 32 -11.08 2.09 -12.24
N ILE A 33 -10.95 2.74 -11.09
CA ILE A 33 -10.36 2.13 -9.90
C ILE A 33 -11.36 1.13 -9.32
N ARG A 34 -10.90 -0.07 -8.99
CA ARG A 34 -11.65 -1.15 -8.36
C ARG A 34 -10.80 -1.77 -7.26
N GLN A 35 -11.44 -2.34 -6.25
CA GLN A 35 -10.77 -3.06 -5.17
C GLN A 35 -10.78 -4.56 -5.45
N ALA A 36 -9.63 -5.21 -5.27
CA ALA A 36 -9.50 -6.65 -5.30
C ALA A 36 -9.99 -7.25 -3.97
N TRP A 37 -10.77 -8.31 -4.08
CA TRP A 37 -11.32 -9.08 -2.95
C TRP A 37 -10.82 -10.53 -2.94
N THR A 38 -9.75 -10.80 -3.67
CA THR A 38 -9.12 -12.13 -3.74
C THR A 38 -8.29 -12.38 -2.49
N GLU A 39 -8.21 -13.63 -2.02
CA GLU A 39 -7.36 -14.02 -0.87
C GLU A 39 -5.90 -13.58 -1.02
N LYS A 40 -5.35 -13.62 -2.25
CA LYS A 40 -3.98 -13.20 -2.54
C LYS A 40 -3.76 -11.69 -2.53
N ASN A 41 -4.81 -10.89 -2.75
CA ASN A 41 -4.72 -9.43 -2.88
C ASN A 41 -5.92 -8.73 -2.21
N PRO A 42 -6.17 -8.95 -0.91
CA PRO A 42 -7.31 -8.35 -0.23
C PRO A 42 -7.10 -6.83 -0.13
N GLY A 43 -8.11 -6.06 -0.52
CA GLY A 43 -8.09 -4.60 -0.36
C GLY A 43 -7.21 -3.83 -1.36
N ARG A 44 -6.44 -4.51 -2.22
CA ARG A 44 -5.54 -3.85 -3.17
C ARG A 44 -6.35 -3.24 -4.33
N HIS A 45 -6.07 -1.99 -4.67
CA HIS A 45 -6.77 -1.28 -5.73
C HIS A 45 -6.10 -1.47 -7.09
N PHE A 46 -6.90 -1.57 -8.15
CA PHE A 46 -6.43 -1.69 -9.54
C PHE A 46 -7.30 -0.88 -10.50
N TYR A 47 -6.70 -0.45 -11.60
CA TYR A 47 -7.36 0.13 -12.75
C TYR A 47 -7.87 -0.97 -13.69
N GLY A 48 -9.14 -0.88 -14.09
CA GLY A 48 -9.73 -1.79 -15.04
C GLY A 48 -10.61 -1.10 -16.08
N CYS A 49 -10.81 -1.75 -17.23
CA CYS A 49 -11.72 -1.24 -18.25
C CYS A 49 -13.15 -1.10 -17.67
N PRO A 50 -13.84 0.03 -17.90
CA PRO A 50 -15.24 0.17 -17.48
C PRO A 50 -16.17 -0.84 -18.16
N ARG A 51 -15.79 -1.35 -19.33
CA ARG A 51 -16.57 -2.31 -20.13
C ARG A 51 -16.26 -3.78 -19.86
N PHE A 52 -15.37 -4.09 -18.91
CA PHE A 52 -14.97 -5.48 -18.61
C PHE A 52 -16.16 -6.43 -18.35
N LYS A 53 -17.22 -5.97 -17.67
CA LYS A 53 -18.42 -6.78 -17.39
C LYS A 53 -19.51 -6.75 -18.48
N LEU A 54 -19.32 -5.97 -19.55
CA LEU A 54 -20.31 -5.74 -20.60
C LEU A 54 -20.08 -6.62 -21.83
N GLY A 55 -19.37 -7.75 -21.68
CA GLY A 55 -19.05 -8.67 -22.78
C GLY A 55 -17.96 -8.17 -23.74
N ASN A 56 -17.26 -7.10 -23.38
CA ASN A 56 -16.13 -6.58 -24.16
C ASN A 56 -14.85 -7.29 -23.71
N GLU A 57 -14.03 -7.80 -24.64
CA GLU A 57 -12.78 -8.55 -24.37
C GLU A 57 -11.62 -7.69 -23.81
N CYS A 58 -11.88 -6.41 -23.50
CA CYS A 58 -10.85 -5.50 -23.02
C CYS A 58 -10.42 -5.84 -21.59
N ASN A 59 -9.39 -6.68 -21.49
CA ASN A 59 -8.76 -7.15 -20.25
C ASN A 59 -7.71 -6.18 -19.68
N TYR A 60 -7.88 -4.88 -19.93
CA TYR A 60 -6.98 -3.86 -19.37
C TYR A 60 -6.95 -3.95 -17.85
N PHE A 61 -5.74 -4.07 -17.31
CA PHE A 61 -5.46 -4.18 -15.89
C PHE A 61 -4.15 -3.46 -15.56
N SER A 62 -4.12 -2.70 -14.47
CA SER A 62 -2.89 -2.12 -13.92
C SER A 62 -3.09 -1.84 -12.44
N TRP A 63 -2.09 -2.11 -11.60
CA TRP A 63 -2.21 -1.84 -10.18
C TRP A 63 -2.21 -0.33 -9.89
N PHE A 64 -3.02 0.09 -8.91
CA PHE A 64 -3.14 1.50 -8.53
C PHE A 64 -1.91 2.01 -7.76
N ASP A 65 -1.29 1.15 -6.96
CA ASP A 65 -0.14 1.48 -6.11
C ASP A 65 1.20 1.51 -6.86
N GLU A 66 1.22 1.07 -8.11
CA GLU A 66 2.40 1.09 -9.00
C GLU A 66 2.54 2.40 -9.79
N GLU A 67 1.73 3.42 -9.49
CA GLU A 67 1.86 4.73 -10.13
C GLU A 67 3.11 5.48 -9.67
N VAL A 68 3.77 6.14 -10.64
CA VAL A 68 4.92 7.01 -10.39
C VAL A 68 4.44 8.17 -9.52
N GLY A 69 4.66 8.07 -8.21
CA GLY A 69 4.15 9.01 -7.22
C GLY A 69 3.64 8.36 -5.94
N THR A 70 3.29 7.06 -5.95
CA THR A 70 2.90 6.30 -4.75
C THR A 70 4.01 5.39 -4.23
N GLU A 71 5.11 5.27 -4.98
CA GLU A 71 6.27 4.42 -4.64
C GLU A 71 6.90 4.80 -3.29
N TRP A 72 7.08 6.10 -3.04
CA TRP A 72 7.62 6.58 -1.76
C TRP A 72 6.71 6.22 -0.59
N GLN A 73 5.39 6.22 -0.77
CA GLN A 73 4.44 5.81 0.27
C GLN A 73 4.61 4.33 0.58
N ARG A 74 4.74 3.50 -0.46
CA ARG A 74 5.00 2.06 -0.30
C ARG A 74 6.32 1.82 0.44
N ARG A 75 7.40 2.52 0.07
CA ARG A 75 8.70 2.41 0.78
C ARG A 75 8.59 2.84 2.23
N ALA A 76 7.97 3.99 2.49
CA ALA A 76 7.79 4.52 3.85
C ALA A 76 7.01 3.53 4.74
N LEU A 77 5.95 2.91 4.21
CA LEU A 77 5.17 1.90 4.93
C LEU A 77 5.99 0.65 5.25
N LEU A 78 6.79 0.16 4.30
CA LEU A 78 7.67 -0.99 4.52
C LEU A 78 8.74 -0.69 5.58
N GLN A 79 9.40 0.47 5.46
CA GLN A 79 10.41 0.89 6.42
C GLN A 79 9.81 1.05 7.81
N ALA A 80 8.64 1.71 7.95
CA ALA A 80 7.97 1.87 9.24
C ALA A 80 7.62 0.52 9.87
N ARG A 81 7.14 -0.45 9.08
CA ARG A 81 6.86 -1.80 9.58
C ARG A 81 8.13 -2.48 10.10
N ASP A 82 9.20 -2.44 9.33
CA ASP A 82 10.46 -3.10 9.68
C ASP A 82 11.08 -2.45 10.93
N GLU A 83 10.97 -1.12 11.05
CA GLU A 83 11.35 -0.38 12.25
C GLU A 83 10.53 -0.72 13.49
N ILE A 84 9.21 -0.92 13.33
CA ILE A 84 8.34 -1.34 14.44
C ILE A 84 8.76 -2.73 14.92
N GLN A 85 8.94 -3.68 13.99
CA GLN A 85 9.35 -5.05 14.33
C GLN A 85 10.69 -5.10 15.06
N GLU A 86 11.66 -4.26 14.66
CA GLU A 86 12.95 -4.22 15.33
C GLU A 86 12.85 -3.59 16.72
N LYS A 87 12.07 -2.51 16.85
CA LYS A 87 11.81 -1.90 18.16
C LYS A 87 11.10 -2.87 19.10
N ASP A 88 10.15 -3.67 18.61
CA ASP A 88 9.44 -4.67 19.42
C ASP A 88 10.42 -5.70 20.00
N LYS A 89 11.36 -6.22 19.21
CA LYS A 89 12.41 -7.13 19.70
C LYS A 89 13.30 -6.48 20.77
N VAL A 90 13.68 -5.22 20.57
CA VAL A 90 14.50 -4.48 21.54
C VAL A 90 13.72 -4.28 22.85
N ILE A 91 12.44 -3.96 22.76
CA ILE A 91 11.56 -3.83 23.93
C ILE A 91 11.50 -5.14 24.70
N GLU A 92 11.30 -6.28 24.02
CA GLU A 92 11.30 -7.61 24.64
C GLU A 92 12.63 -7.92 25.36
N GLN A 93 13.76 -7.61 24.72
CA GLN A 93 15.08 -7.80 25.32
C GLN A 93 15.29 -6.94 26.58
N LEU A 94 14.93 -5.64 26.50
CA LEU A 94 15.04 -4.72 27.63
C LEU A 94 14.15 -5.14 28.79
N GLN A 95 12.92 -5.59 28.51
CA GLN A 95 12.01 -6.11 29.53
C GLN A 95 12.60 -7.33 30.25
N LYS A 96 13.24 -8.25 29.51
CA LYS A 96 13.94 -9.40 30.10
C LYS A 96 15.08 -8.97 31.03
N THR A 97 15.96 -8.08 30.57
CA THR A 97 17.08 -7.57 31.39
C THR A 97 16.58 -6.87 32.65
N ILE A 98 15.54 -6.05 32.55
CA ILE A 98 14.92 -5.40 33.72
C ILE A 98 14.42 -6.45 34.72
N SER A 99 13.77 -7.51 34.26
CA SER A 99 13.28 -8.60 35.11
C SER A 99 14.42 -9.32 35.86
N GLU A 100 15.49 -9.66 35.14
CA GLU A 100 16.68 -10.30 35.71
C GLU A 100 17.37 -9.42 36.76
N MET A 101 17.59 -8.14 36.44
CA MET A 101 18.19 -7.18 37.39
C MET A 101 17.31 -7.00 38.63
N LYS A 102 15.98 -6.92 38.48
CA LYS A 102 15.04 -6.86 39.60
C LYS A 102 15.15 -8.11 40.49
N SER A 103 15.18 -9.31 39.91
CA SER A 103 15.35 -10.56 40.66
C SER A 103 16.67 -10.57 41.45
N HIS A 104 17.76 -10.10 40.85
CA HIS A 104 19.07 -10.01 41.52
C HIS A 104 19.06 -9.03 42.69
N LEU A 105 18.35 -7.89 42.57
CA LEU A 105 18.20 -6.92 43.65
C LEU A 105 17.41 -7.49 44.84
N GLU A 106 16.32 -8.21 44.58
CA GLU A 106 15.53 -8.84 45.64
C GLU A 106 16.32 -9.92 46.40
N LYS A 107 17.10 -10.74 45.69
CA LYS A 107 18.01 -11.73 46.32
C LYS A 107 19.09 -11.07 47.20
N LYS A 108 19.62 -9.90 46.81
CA LYS A 108 20.61 -9.16 47.60
C LYS A 108 20.00 -8.55 48.87
N LYS A 109 18.74 -8.09 48.82
CA LYS A 109 18.03 -7.58 50.00
C LYS A 109 17.79 -8.67 51.04
N THR A 110 17.38 -9.87 50.63
CA THR A 110 17.13 -10.99 51.55
C THR A 110 18.40 -11.58 52.16
N GLY A 111 19.54 -11.50 51.47
CA GLY A 111 20.84 -11.96 52.00
C GLY A 111 21.51 -11.01 53.01
N LYS A 112 21.23 -9.71 52.98
CA LYS A 112 21.93 -8.70 53.80
C LYS A 112 21.39 -8.56 55.24
N GLY A 113 20.28 -9.23 55.58
CA GLY A 113 19.65 -9.18 56.91
C GLY A 113 20.15 -10.21 57.94
N ARG A 114 21.11 -11.09 57.59
CA ARG A 114 21.58 -12.18 58.48
C ARG A 114 22.96 -11.98 59.10
N GLY A 115 23.57 -10.80 58.98
CA GLY A 115 24.90 -10.54 59.51
C GLY A 115 25.02 -9.16 60.13
N ARG A 116 24.64 -9.03 61.40
CA ARG A 116 25.17 -8.05 62.36
C ARG A 116 24.73 -8.50 63.76
N GLU A 117 25.68 -9.11 64.46
CA GLU A 117 25.74 -9.23 65.92
C GLU A 117 25.59 -7.87 66.61
#